data_AF-A0A928HB01-F1
#
_entry.id   AF-A0A928HB01-F1
#
_cell.length_a   1.000
_cell.length_b   1.000
_cell.length_c   1.000
_cell.angle_alpha   90.00
_cell.angle_beta   90.00
_cell.angle_gamma   90.00
#
_symmetry.space_group_name_H-M   'P 1'
#
loop_
_entity.id
_entity.type
_entity.pdbx_description
1 polymer ?
#
loop_
_entity_poly.entity_id
_entity_poly.type
_entity_poly.pdbx_seq_one_letter_code
_entity_poly.pdbx_strand_id
1 'polypeptide(L)'
;MSTILLKDGGLKTEFLICKKNCERNCKEECLNEKKEIRLLETVTYHLPDQKTLVIQPGFVFDGASIPQICWTSIGHPLEHRFIYAALLHDALYVTQYLPRKTADQYFHRFLTEFAGVGSYTAWKMYTGVRLFGGGAWNSKTEEQITAAKELVSFPGESK
;
A
#
# COMPACT_ATOMS: atom_id res chain seq x y z
N MET A 1 21.52 9.56 0.05
CA MET A 1 21.33 8.96 -1.27
C MET A 1 22.17 7.70 -1.31
N SER A 2 21.58 6.54 -1.02
CA SER A 2 22.32 5.27 -0.93
C SER A 2 21.77 4.28 -1.95
N THR A 3 22.21 4.46 -3.20
CA THR A 3 21.95 3.52 -4.29
C THR A 3 22.75 2.23 -4.06
N ILE A 4 22.06 1.10 -3.83
CA ILE A 4 22.64 -0.23 -3.96
C ILE A 4 22.10 -0.87 -5.25
N LEU A 5 23.02 -1.41 -6.05
CA LEU A 5 22.76 -2.13 -7.30
C LEU A 5 22.58 -3.62 -7.00
N LEU A 6 21.48 -4.21 -7.43
CA LEU A 6 21.35 -5.65 -7.63
C LEU A 6 20.65 -5.93 -8.96
N LYS A 7 21.16 -6.99 -9.61
CA LYS A 7 20.78 -7.49 -10.93
C LYS A 7 19.37 -8.10 -10.88
N ASP A 8 18.72 -8.05 -12.03
CA ASP A 8 17.46 -8.74 -12.38
C ASP A 8 16.17 -8.13 -11.82
N GLY A 9 15.68 -7.09 -12.51
CA GLY A 9 14.25 -6.84 -12.78
C GLY A 9 13.27 -6.60 -11.63
N GLY A 10 13.72 -6.61 -10.38
CA GLY A 10 12.89 -6.37 -9.20
C GLY A 10 12.73 -4.88 -8.86
N LEU A 11 11.49 -4.48 -8.55
CA LEU A 11 11.12 -3.17 -8.00
C LEU A 11 12.03 -2.79 -6.82
N LYS A 12 12.78 -1.70 -6.95
CA LYS A 12 13.56 -1.11 -5.85
C LYS A 12 12.64 -0.21 -5.03
N THR A 13 12.35 -0.59 -3.79
CA THR A 13 11.70 0.28 -2.81
C THR A 13 12.76 0.71 -1.79
N GLU A 14 13.25 1.95 -1.91
CA GLU A 14 14.05 2.58 -0.84
C GLU A 14 13.13 2.97 0.33
N PHE A 15 13.64 2.84 1.56
CA PHE A 15 12.89 2.65 2.80
C PHE A 15 12.25 3.92 3.38
N LEU A 16 11.02 3.82 3.89
CA LEU A 16 10.74 4.20 5.28
C LEU A 16 9.42 3.64 5.84
N ILE A 17 9.55 2.67 6.76
CA ILE A 17 8.59 2.41 7.84
C ILE A 17 9.39 2.46 9.13
N CYS A 18 9.27 3.60 9.81
CA CYS A 18 9.91 3.91 11.09
C CYS A 18 11.46 3.89 11.08
N LYS A 19 12.10 4.84 11.79
CA LYS A 19 13.57 5.01 11.78
C LYS A 19 14.31 3.71 12.14
N LYS A 20 15.52 3.55 11.57
CA LYS A 20 16.63 2.55 11.70
C LYS A 20 16.66 1.45 12.78
N ASN A 21 15.79 1.44 13.79
CA ASN A 21 15.75 0.47 14.89
C ASN A 21 14.37 -0.20 15.08
N CYS A 22 13.48 -0.14 14.07
CA CYS A 22 12.15 -0.75 14.13
C CYS A 22 12.20 -2.25 13.79
N GLU A 23 12.78 -3.05 14.69
CA GLU A 23 12.85 -4.50 14.52
C GLU A 23 11.49 -5.15 14.79
N ARG A 24 10.91 -5.73 13.72
CA ARG A 24 9.86 -6.77 13.72
C ARG A 24 8.44 -6.38 14.17
N ASN A 25 8.24 -5.28 14.87
CA ASN A 25 6.91 -4.74 15.20
C ASN A 25 6.93 -3.22 15.00
N CYS A 26 6.07 -2.67 14.12
CA CYS A 26 5.74 -1.25 14.18
C CYS A 26 5.17 -0.95 15.58
N LYS A 27 5.99 -0.34 16.44
CA LYS A 27 5.54 0.11 17.78
C LYS A 27 4.46 1.18 17.61
N GLU A 28 3.61 1.35 18.63
CA GLU A 28 2.58 2.40 18.68
C GLU A 28 3.16 3.80 18.42
N GLU A 29 4.44 4.02 18.73
CA GLU A 29 5.21 5.23 18.46
C GLU A 29 5.31 5.62 16.97
N CYS A 30 5.13 4.66 16.05
CA CYS A 30 5.16 4.90 14.60
C CYS A 30 3.75 5.18 14.03
N LEU A 31 2.71 5.12 14.87
CA LEU A 31 1.31 5.32 14.50
C LEU A 31 0.80 6.63 15.10
N ASN A 32 -0.14 7.29 14.41
CA ASN A 32 -0.84 8.42 15.02
C ASN A 32 -1.91 7.94 16.03
N GLU A 33 -2.60 8.87 16.69
CA GLU A 33 -3.68 8.57 17.66
C GLU A 33 -4.79 7.67 17.08
N LYS A 34 -4.95 7.66 15.76
CA LYS A 34 -5.92 6.85 15.01
C LYS A 34 -5.36 5.51 14.51
N LYS A 35 -4.14 5.16 14.90
CA LYS A 35 -3.40 3.96 14.46
C LYS A 35 -3.02 3.96 12.97
N GLU A 36 -2.90 5.13 12.36
CA GLU A 36 -2.52 5.29 10.95
C GLU A 36 -0.99 5.49 10.80
N ILE A 37 -0.45 5.05 9.67
CA ILE A 37 0.97 5.16 9.30
C ILE A 37 1.15 6.38 8.41
N ARG A 38 2.12 7.23 8.74
CA ARG A 38 2.53 8.35 7.89
C ARG A 38 3.79 8.00 7.11
N LEU A 39 3.72 8.16 5.78
CA LEU A 39 4.86 7.99 4.89
C LEU A 39 5.85 9.14 5.07
N LEU A 40 7.12 8.83 5.28
CA LEU A 40 8.18 9.82 5.54
C LEU A 40 9.11 10.07 4.34
N GLU A 41 9.16 9.15 3.39
CA GLU A 41 9.95 9.28 2.15
C GLU A 41 9.10 8.93 0.94
N THR A 42 9.48 9.44 -0.23
CA THR A 42 8.79 9.13 -1.49
C THR A 42 8.91 7.65 -1.82
N VAL A 43 7.79 7.02 -2.17
CA VAL A 43 7.74 5.63 -2.62
C VAL A 43 7.28 5.57 -4.07
N THR A 44 8.00 4.79 -4.87
CA THR A 44 7.69 4.59 -6.29
C THR A 44 7.32 3.13 -6.55
N TYR A 45 6.17 2.91 -7.17
CA TYR A 45 5.69 1.62 -7.63
C TYR A 45 5.75 1.53 -9.15
N HIS A 46 6.29 0.43 -9.65
CA HIS A 46 6.28 0.08 -11.07
C HIS A 46 5.14 -0.91 -11.29
N LEU A 47 4.04 -0.40 -11.80
CA LEU A 47 2.85 -1.18 -12.05
C LEU A 47 2.95 -1.84 -13.44
N PRO A 48 2.11 -2.86 -13.72
CA PRO A 48 1.96 -3.39 -15.07
C PRO A 48 1.67 -2.30 -16.10
N ASP A 49 2.01 -2.56 -17.37
CA ASP A 49 1.82 -1.64 -18.49
C ASP A 49 2.72 -0.38 -18.46
N GLN A 50 3.92 -0.49 -17.86
CA GLN A 50 4.89 0.60 -17.73
C GLN A 50 4.40 1.82 -16.92
N LYS A 51 3.25 1.70 -16.24
CA LYS A 51 2.74 2.75 -15.37
C LYS A 51 3.61 2.84 -14.13
N THR A 52 4.00 4.07 -13.78
CA THR A 52 4.71 4.33 -12.53
C THR A 52 3.77 5.12 -11.62
N LEU A 53 3.57 4.65 -10.39
CA LEU A 53 2.83 5.38 -9.36
C LEU A 53 3.83 5.91 -8.34
N VAL A 54 3.79 7.21 -8.08
CA VAL A 54 4.63 7.87 -7.08
C VAL A 54 3.77 8.38 -5.94
N ILE A 55 4.18 8.06 -4.71
CA ILE A 55 3.55 8.51 -3.48
C ILE A 55 4.56 9.38 -2.73
N GLN A 56 4.22 10.64 -2.50
CA GLN A 56 5.04 11.63 -1.83
C GLN A 56 4.97 11.50 -0.30
N PRO A 57 6.01 11.94 0.43
CA PRO A 57 5.98 11.97 1.88
C PRO A 57 4.81 12.81 2.40
N GLY A 58 4.27 12.42 3.55
CA GLY A 58 3.09 13.03 4.14
C GLY A 58 1.80 12.24 3.90
N PHE A 59 1.79 11.27 2.98
CA PHE A 59 0.66 10.36 2.77
C PHE A 59 0.38 9.55 4.05
N VAL A 60 -0.89 9.43 4.43
CA VAL A 60 -1.32 8.69 5.62
C VAL A 60 -2.21 7.53 5.20
N PHE A 61 -1.93 6.34 5.72
CA PHE A 61 -2.65 5.11 5.37
C PHE A 61 -2.82 4.20 6.60
N ASP A 62 -3.86 3.36 6.60
CA ASP A 62 -4.28 2.58 7.77
C ASP A 62 -3.89 1.09 7.68
N GLY A 63 -3.15 0.70 6.64
CA GLY A 63 -2.57 -0.64 6.53
C GLY A 63 -3.44 -1.62 5.74
N ALA A 64 -4.12 -1.10 4.71
CA ALA A 64 -5.18 -1.71 3.93
C ALA A 64 -6.45 -1.96 4.75
N SER A 65 -7.61 -1.71 4.12
CA SER A 65 -8.93 -2.11 4.60
C SER A 65 -9.11 -3.64 4.63
N ILE A 66 -8.17 -4.38 5.21
CA ILE A 66 -8.20 -5.81 5.46
C ILE A 66 -9.02 -6.01 6.74
N PRO A 67 -10.19 -6.65 6.67
CA PRO A 67 -11.02 -6.93 7.84
C PRO A 67 -10.21 -7.60 8.95
N GLN A 68 -10.37 -7.16 10.20
CA GLN A 68 -9.64 -7.67 11.37
C GLN A 68 -9.72 -9.20 11.52
N ILE A 69 -10.81 -9.82 11.02
CA ILE A 69 -10.99 -11.28 11.01
C ILE A 69 -9.95 -12.02 10.16
N CYS A 70 -9.33 -11.34 9.20
CA CYS A 70 -8.23 -11.90 8.41
C CYS A 70 -6.90 -11.86 9.18
N TRP A 71 -6.74 -11.06 10.23
CA TRP A 71 -5.48 -10.91 10.97
C TRP A 71 -5.13 -12.16 11.77
N THR A 72 -6.14 -12.86 12.31
CA THR A 72 -5.96 -14.07 13.13
C THR A 72 -5.45 -15.29 12.35
N SER A 73 -5.66 -15.37 11.04
CA SER A 73 -5.24 -16.53 10.23
C SER A 73 -3.99 -16.28 9.37
N ILE A 74 -3.47 -15.06 9.36
CA ILE A 74 -2.50 -14.59 8.35
C ILE A 74 -1.24 -13.97 9.01
N GLY A 75 -1.36 -13.46 10.23
CA GLY A 75 -0.35 -12.65 10.90
C GLY A 75 -0.80 -11.19 11.01
N HIS A 76 -0.08 -10.38 11.79
CA HIS A 76 -0.44 -8.98 11.99
C HIS A 76 -0.27 -8.19 10.67
N PRO A 77 -1.21 -7.34 10.24
CA PRO A 77 -1.11 -6.55 8.99
C PRO A 77 0.05 -5.55 8.99
N LEU A 78 0.56 -5.20 10.18
CA LEU A 78 1.77 -4.37 10.36
C LEU A 78 3.08 -5.18 10.29
N GLU A 79 3.04 -6.47 9.94
CA GLU A 79 4.25 -7.14 9.53
C GLU A 79 4.81 -6.45 8.28
N HIS A 80 6.10 -6.12 8.32
CA HIS A 80 6.82 -5.39 7.27
C HIS A 80 6.63 -5.97 5.85
N ARG A 81 6.18 -7.23 5.72
CA ARG A 81 5.87 -7.84 4.43
C ARG A 81 4.60 -7.30 3.77
N PHE A 82 3.57 -6.90 4.52
CA PHE A 82 2.26 -6.55 3.93
C PHE A 82 2.06 -5.04 3.69
N ILE A 83 2.78 -4.24 4.45
CA ILE A 83 2.67 -2.78 4.49
C ILE A 83 2.88 -2.10 3.13
N TYR A 84 3.74 -2.63 2.26
CA TYR A 84 3.94 -2.10 0.91
C TYR A 84 2.75 -2.40 -0.01
N ALA A 85 2.16 -3.59 0.11
CA ALA A 85 0.94 -3.93 -0.62
C ALA A 85 -0.22 -3.06 -0.10
N ALA A 86 -0.28 -2.85 1.21
CA ALA A 86 -1.28 -2.01 1.86
C ALA A 86 -1.19 -0.54 1.44
N LEU A 87 0.01 0.05 1.48
CA LEU A 87 0.25 1.42 1.02
C LEU A 87 -0.21 1.62 -0.43
N LEU A 88 0.12 0.69 -1.32
CA LEU A 88 -0.34 0.73 -2.72
C LEU A 88 -1.85 0.66 -2.82
N HIS A 89 -2.48 -0.26 -2.07
CA HIS A 89 -3.92 -0.44 -2.08
C HIS A 89 -4.63 0.82 -1.61
N ASP A 90 -4.27 1.35 -0.44
CA ASP A 90 -4.89 2.53 0.17
C ASP A 90 -4.73 3.77 -0.71
N ALA A 91 -3.54 3.97 -1.30
CA ALA A 91 -3.27 5.07 -2.23
C ALA A 91 -4.16 5.00 -3.47
N LEU A 92 -4.31 3.82 -4.09
CA LEU A 92 -5.21 3.64 -5.22
C LEU A 92 -6.69 3.72 -4.82
N TYR A 93 -7.02 3.31 -3.60
CA TYR A 93 -8.38 3.34 -3.06
C TYR A 93 -8.89 4.76 -2.85
N VAL A 94 -8.07 5.61 -2.23
CA VAL A 94 -8.44 6.98 -1.93
C VAL A 94 -8.39 7.87 -3.18
N THR A 95 -7.40 7.67 -4.06
CA THR A 95 -7.27 8.52 -5.26
C THR A 95 -8.28 8.17 -6.35
N GLN A 96 -8.74 6.92 -6.37
CA GLN A 96 -9.62 6.38 -7.40
C GLN A 96 -9.11 6.59 -8.84
N TYR A 97 -7.79 6.68 -9.03
CA TYR A 97 -7.20 6.80 -10.38
C TYR A 97 -7.50 5.59 -11.27
N LEU A 98 -7.64 4.42 -10.64
CA LEU A 98 -7.95 3.16 -11.31
C LEU A 98 -9.24 2.59 -10.74
N PRO A 99 -9.98 1.76 -11.49
CA PRO A 99 -11.15 1.08 -10.95
C PRO A 99 -10.78 0.24 -9.71
N ARG A 100 -11.70 0.19 -8.73
CA ARG A 100 -11.57 -0.61 -7.50
C ARG A 100 -11.02 -2.02 -7.74
N LYS A 101 -11.55 -2.70 -8.77
CA LYS A 101 -11.13 -4.05 -9.15
C LYS A 101 -9.64 -4.12 -9.51
N THR A 102 -9.12 -3.12 -10.22
CA THR A 102 -7.71 -3.04 -10.62
C THR A 102 -6.82 -2.78 -9.42
N ALA A 103 -7.25 -1.89 -8.50
CA ALA A 103 -6.54 -1.66 -7.24
C ALA A 103 -6.45 -2.95 -6.40
N ASP A 104 -7.55 -3.69 -6.27
CA ASP A 104 -7.58 -4.97 -5.55
C ASP A 104 -6.69 -6.03 -6.22
N GLN A 105 -6.60 -6.05 -7.55
CA GLN A 105 -5.72 -6.96 -8.30
C GLN A 105 -4.24 -6.63 -8.09
N TYR A 106 -3.86 -5.35 -8.10
CA TYR A 106 -2.49 -4.94 -7.80
C TYR A 106 -2.12 -5.28 -6.35
N PHE A 107 -3.04 -5.09 -5.41
CA PHE A 107 -2.84 -5.54 -4.03
C PHE A 107 -2.53 -7.04 -3.95
N HIS A 108 -3.36 -7.89 -4.58
CA HIS A 108 -3.12 -9.33 -4.62
C HIS A 108 -1.76 -9.70 -5.22
N ARG A 109 -1.40 -9.06 -6.34
CA ARG A 109 -0.13 -9.29 -7.02
C ARG A 109 1.06 -8.90 -6.16
N PHE A 110 0.97 -7.76 -5.45
CA PHE A 110 2.01 -7.31 -4.54
C PHE A 110 2.20 -8.25 -3.35
N LEU A 111 1.11 -8.81 -2.83
CA LEU A 111 1.17 -9.84 -1.80
C LEU A 111 1.91 -11.09 -2.30
N THR A 112 1.58 -11.61 -3.49
CA THR A 112 2.17 -12.87 -3.98
C THR A 112 3.60 -12.72 -4.49
N GLU A 113 3.86 -11.70 -5.31
CA GLU A 113 5.12 -11.57 -6.06
C GLU A 113 6.24 -10.90 -5.25
N PHE A 114 5.89 -9.94 -4.38
CA PHE A 114 6.89 -9.14 -3.66
C PHE A 114 6.96 -9.48 -2.18
N ALA A 115 5.81 -9.64 -1.53
CA ALA A 115 5.76 -9.98 -0.11
C ALA A 115 5.93 -11.48 0.18
N GLY A 116 6.01 -12.31 -0.87
CA GLY A 116 6.21 -13.76 -0.74
C GLY A 116 5.05 -14.47 -0.02
N VAL A 117 3.84 -13.89 -0.06
CA VAL A 117 2.67 -14.44 0.61
C VAL A 117 2.16 -15.63 -0.17
N GLY A 118 2.02 -16.77 0.51
CA GLY A 118 1.49 -17.98 -0.13
C GLY A 118 0.13 -17.72 -0.78
N SER A 119 -0.08 -18.27 -1.98
CA SER A 119 -1.20 -17.94 -2.87
C SER A 119 -2.57 -18.05 -2.20
N TYR A 120 -2.77 -19.06 -1.34
CA TYR A 120 -4.02 -19.23 -0.60
C TYR A 120 -4.29 -18.07 0.38
N THR A 121 -3.27 -17.61 1.08
CA THR A 121 -3.37 -16.49 2.01
C THR A 121 -3.62 -15.18 1.27
N ALA A 122 -2.87 -14.92 0.19
CA ALA A 122 -3.08 -13.74 -0.65
C ALA A 122 -4.50 -13.72 -1.25
N TRP A 123 -5.00 -14.89 -1.71
CA TRP A 123 -6.35 -15.02 -2.24
C TRP A 123 -7.43 -14.69 -1.21
N LYS A 124 -7.27 -15.12 0.06
CA LYS A 124 -8.18 -14.73 1.15
C LYS A 124 -8.17 -13.22 1.38
N MET A 125 -6.99 -12.59 1.40
CA MET A 125 -6.87 -11.13 1.57
C MET A 125 -7.54 -10.37 0.43
N TYR A 126 -7.28 -10.80 -0.82
CA TYR A 126 -7.94 -10.26 -2.01
C TYR A 126 -9.46 -10.40 -1.93
N THR A 127 -9.95 -11.57 -1.55
CA THR A 127 -11.40 -11.82 -1.43
C THR A 127 -12.02 -10.92 -0.36
N GLY A 128 -11.33 -10.72 0.77
CA GLY A 128 -11.73 -9.79 1.82
C GLY A 128 -11.93 -8.36 1.29
N VAL A 129 -10.93 -7.79 0.62
CA VAL A 129 -11.05 -6.41 0.08
C VAL A 129 -12.09 -6.32 -1.04
N ARG A 130 -12.27 -7.38 -1.85
CA ARG A 130 -13.32 -7.44 -2.88
C ARG A 130 -14.72 -7.39 -2.28
N LEU A 131 -14.98 -8.13 -1.22
CA LEU A 131 -16.30 -8.22 -0.59
C LEU A 131 -16.61 -7.02 0.30
N PHE A 132 -15.64 -6.57 1.10
CA PHE A 132 -15.90 -5.60 2.17
C PHE A 132 -15.36 -4.19 1.89
N GLY A 133 -14.45 -4.02 0.93
CA GLY A 133 -13.87 -2.70 0.64
C GLY A 133 -14.83 -1.72 -0.06
N GLY A 134 -15.96 -2.18 -0.60
CA GLY A 134 -16.90 -1.32 -1.34
C GLY A 134 -17.43 -0.13 -0.53
N GLY A 135 -17.68 -0.32 0.77
CA GLY A 135 -18.10 0.78 1.65
C GLY A 135 -17.00 1.84 1.81
N ALA A 136 -15.78 1.40 2.10
CA ALA A 136 -14.62 2.30 2.23
C ALA A 136 -14.35 3.07 0.93
N TRP A 137 -14.53 2.43 -0.24
CA TRP A 137 -14.38 3.05 -1.56
C TRP A 137 -15.39 4.18 -1.77
N ASN A 138 -16.67 3.90 -1.52
CA ASN A 138 -17.76 4.83 -1.76
C ASN A 138 -17.86 5.94 -0.70
N SER A 139 -17.24 5.76 0.47
CA SER A 139 -17.27 6.73 1.57
C SER A 139 -16.25 7.87 1.44
N LYS A 140 -15.39 7.86 0.40
CA LYS A 140 -14.36 8.89 0.22
C LYS A 140 -15.00 10.19 -0.24
N THR A 141 -14.74 11.25 0.51
CA THR A 141 -15.16 12.63 0.19
C THR A 141 -14.30 13.23 -0.92
N GLU A 142 -14.81 14.24 -1.62
CA GLU A 142 -14.05 14.94 -2.68
C GLU A 142 -12.79 15.61 -2.13
N GLU A 143 -12.86 16.13 -0.90
CA GLU A 143 -11.72 16.72 -0.19
C GLU A 143 -10.62 15.68 0.06
N GLN A 144 -11.00 14.49 0.52
CA GLN A 144 -10.05 13.38 0.74
C GLN A 144 -9.41 12.90 -0.57
N ILE A 145 -10.21 12.77 -1.62
CA ILE A 145 -9.70 12.37 -2.95
C ILE A 145 -8.72 13.42 -3.47
N THR A 146 -9.06 14.70 -3.37
CA THR A 146 -8.23 15.81 -3.85
C THR A 146 -6.91 15.88 -3.08
N ALA A 147 -6.96 15.87 -1.75
CA ALA A 147 -5.77 15.88 -0.90
C ALA A 147 -4.85 14.67 -1.17
N ALA A 148 -5.42 13.49 -1.44
CA ALA A 148 -4.61 12.32 -1.79
C ALA A 148 -3.96 12.44 -3.18
N LYS A 149 -4.65 13.02 -4.16
CA LYS A 149 -4.11 13.26 -5.52
C LYS A 149 -2.99 14.29 -5.56
N GLU A 150 -2.86 15.15 -4.54
CA GLU A 150 -1.69 16.03 -4.40
C GLU A 150 -0.42 15.26 -4.03
N LEU A 151 -0.58 14.13 -3.33
CA LEU A 151 0.54 13.31 -2.84
C LEU A 151 0.78 12.07 -3.70
N VAL A 152 -0.20 11.63 -4.48
CA VAL A 152 -0.13 10.42 -5.28
C VAL A 152 -0.31 10.78 -6.75
N SER A 153 0.59 10.32 -7.62
CA SER A 153 0.56 10.67 -9.04
C SER A 153 1.11 9.58 -9.96
N PHE A 154 0.69 9.61 -11.23
CA PHE A 154 1.26 8.81 -12.31
C PHE A 154 2.14 9.72 -13.20
N PRO A 155 3.45 9.86 -12.92
CA PRO A 155 4.33 10.63 -13.80
C PRO A 155 4.35 10.01 -15.20
N GLY A 156 4.07 10.83 -16.22
CA GLY A 156 4.15 10.42 -17.63
C GLY A 156 2.81 10.12 -18.33
N GLU A 157 1.68 10.14 -17.61
CA GLU A 157 0.36 10.24 -18.26
C GLU A 157 0.13 11.72 -18.61
N SER A 158 0.57 12.14 -19.80
CA SER A 158 0.23 13.45 -20.36
C SER A 158 -1.30 13.59 -20.42
N LYS A 159 -1.83 14.64 -19.80
CA LYS A 159 -3.22 15.09 -19.91
C LYS A 159 -3.67 15.19 -21.37
#